data_AF-A0A8J2F241-F1
#
_entry.id   AF-A0A8J2F241-F1
#
_cell.length_a   1.000
_cell.length_b   1.000
_cell.length_c   1.000
_cell.angle_alpha   90.00
_cell.angle_beta   90.00
_cell.angle_gamma   90.00
#
_symmetry.space_group_name_H-M   'P 1'
#
loop_
_entity.id
_entity.type
_entity.pdbx_description
1 polymer ?
#
loop_
_entity_poly.entity_id
_entity_poly.type
_entity_poly.pdbx_seq_one_letter_code
_entity_poly.pdbx_strand_id
1 'polypeptide(L)'
;MLQRVGCRVALVGVTTICMIATTTTFFPVGLVLAKEADQDQNDGVQEDASYLEILNGVREFRDGLIAHFGNVAREVDNLNQPELAEKVREFTNNWLSLIGWSTGITGLVKDFVMTYFGRAFFHDRNGPLINSVRFCATAILHEERKTKFPKALKELTSEGLRVFSEDGALRQLFKDLHQMTTAAVSKTKESLAAVLASTGDNESFEAVAKALRFLSTDLKSRKQVMRKDTEEKDLDDDWDDDVEQPGDEL
;
A
#
# COMPACT_ATOMS: atom_id res chain seq x y z
N MET A 1 4.33 -37.60 -2.77
CA MET A 1 5.31 -36.50 -2.61
C MET A 1 5.12 -35.43 -3.71
N LEU A 2 3.88 -34.98 -3.93
CA LEU A 2 3.49 -34.12 -5.08
C LEU A 2 2.52 -33.01 -4.63
N GLN A 3 2.89 -32.30 -3.55
CA GLN A 3 2.16 -31.13 -3.06
C GLN A 3 3.20 -30.12 -2.58
N ARG A 4 3.32 -28.97 -3.25
CA ARG A 4 3.96 -27.69 -2.85
C ARG A 4 4.50 -26.96 -4.08
N VAL A 5 3.64 -26.54 -5.01
CA VAL A 5 4.06 -25.56 -6.02
C VAL A 5 2.87 -24.72 -6.42
N GLY A 6 2.98 -23.42 -6.21
CA GLY A 6 2.12 -22.45 -6.86
C GLY A 6 1.70 -21.38 -5.89
N CYS A 7 2.35 -20.21 -5.95
CA CYS A 7 1.68 -18.90 -5.99
C CYS A 7 2.66 -17.73 -5.91
N ARG A 8 2.50 -16.80 -6.84
CA ARG A 8 3.43 -15.74 -7.24
C ARG A 8 2.69 -14.43 -7.75
N VAL A 9 3.27 -13.25 -7.80
CA VAL A 9 2.88 -11.96 -8.46
C VAL A 9 1.47 -11.28 -8.36
N ALA A 10 1.42 -10.17 -7.61
CA ALA A 10 0.72 -8.87 -7.83
C ALA A 10 1.30 -7.83 -6.87
N LEU A 11 2.32 -7.11 -7.33
CA LEU A 11 3.25 -6.45 -6.42
C LEU A 11 3.38 -4.94 -6.69
N VAL A 12 2.45 -4.29 -7.40
CA VAL A 12 2.69 -2.90 -7.85
C VAL A 12 1.67 -1.91 -7.32
N GLY A 13 0.37 -2.14 -7.54
CA GLY A 13 -0.65 -1.21 -7.02
C GLY A 13 -0.96 -1.43 -5.53
N VAL A 14 -0.80 -2.66 -5.04
CA VAL A 14 -0.93 -2.99 -3.60
C VAL A 14 0.20 -2.33 -2.83
N THR A 15 1.40 -2.27 -3.41
CA THR A 15 2.64 -1.72 -2.84
C THR A 15 2.58 -0.22 -2.64
N THR A 16 2.05 0.53 -3.59
CA THR A 16 1.95 1.98 -3.43
C THR A 16 0.97 2.31 -2.31
N ILE A 17 -0.22 1.70 -2.30
CA ILE A 17 -1.23 1.93 -1.27
C ILE A 17 -0.81 1.34 0.08
N CYS A 18 -0.10 0.21 0.10
CA CYS A 18 0.44 -0.37 1.32
C CYS A 18 1.62 0.44 1.84
N MET A 19 2.63 0.81 1.04
CA MET A 19 3.72 1.69 1.48
C MET A 19 3.21 3.04 1.93
N ILE A 20 2.20 3.59 1.27
CA ILE A 20 1.51 4.79 1.71
C ILE A 20 0.81 4.55 3.03
N ALA A 21 -0.02 3.52 3.15
CA ALA A 21 -0.68 3.20 4.40
C ALA A 21 0.34 2.95 5.53
N THR A 22 1.48 2.31 5.26
CA THR A 22 2.56 2.15 6.22
C THR A 22 3.15 3.51 6.55
N THR A 23 3.71 4.24 5.60
CA THR A 23 4.37 5.53 5.85
C THR A 23 3.41 6.58 6.41
N THR A 24 2.11 6.54 6.17
CA THR A 24 1.18 7.56 6.67
C THR A 24 0.56 7.18 8.00
N THR A 25 0.63 5.90 8.37
CA THR A 25 0.30 5.42 9.72
C THR A 25 1.54 5.38 10.61
N PHE A 26 2.76 5.33 10.05
CA PHE A 26 4.02 5.25 10.81
C PHE A 26 4.81 6.57 10.86
N PHE A 27 4.72 7.46 9.87
CA PHE A 27 5.52 8.70 9.87
C PHE A 27 4.90 9.83 10.70
N PRO A 28 3.57 10.10 10.65
CA PRO A 28 2.95 11.05 11.57
C PRO A 28 2.85 10.48 12.97
N VAL A 29 2.44 9.20 13.13
CA VAL A 29 2.29 8.57 14.44
C VAL A 29 3.65 8.28 15.06
N GLY A 30 4.68 7.87 14.31
CA GLY A 30 6.03 7.70 14.86
C GLY A 30 6.68 9.02 15.26
N LEU A 31 6.40 10.12 14.56
CA LEU A 31 6.91 11.46 14.92
C LEU A 31 6.12 12.08 16.08
N VAL A 32 4.82 11.80 16.19
CA VAL A 32 3.97 12.24 17.31
C VAL A 32 4.23 11.39 18.56
N LEU A 33 4.30 10.07 18.44
CA LEU A 33 4.66 9.17 19.54
C LEU A 33 6.12 9.33 19.98
N ALA A 34 7.08 9.63 19.10
CA ALA A 34 8.44 9.97 19.55
C ALA A 34 8.49 11.30 20.32
N LYS A 35 7.48 12.16 20.16
CA LYS A 35 7.35 13.43 20.88
C LYS A 35 6.57 13.26 22.20
N GLU A 36 5.68 12.27 22.29
CA GLU A 36 4.89 11.94 23.48
C GLU A 36 5.56 10.88 24.38
N ALA A 37 6.38 9.98 23.82
CA ALA A 37 7.15 8.97 24.57
C ALA A 37 8.30 9.57 25.39
N ASP A 38 8.62 10.85 25.20
CA ASP A 38 9.49 11.62 26.10
C ASP A 38 8.73 12.14 27.33
N GLN A 39 7.40 11.96 27.38
CA GLN A 39 6.54 12.54 28.42
C GLN A 39 5.92 11.55 29.40
N ASP A 40 5.69 10.27 29.05
CA ASP A 40 5.09 9.30 29.98
C ASP A 40 5.74 7.91 29.89
N GLN A 41 6.73 7.66 30.76
CA GLN A 41 7.23 6.32 31.07
C GLN A 41 6.45 5.73 32.26
N ASN A 42 5.40 4.96 32.00
CA ASN A 42 5.10 3.68 32.68
C ASN A 42 3.76 3.14 32.19
N ASP A 43 3.77 2.05 31.42
CA ASP A 43 2.99 0.84 31.69
C ASP A 43 3.15 -0.18 30.54
N GLY A 44 3.44 -1.44 30.92
CA GLY A 44 3.28 -2.67 30.13
C GLY A 44 3.61 -2.62 28.64
N VAL A 45 4.91 -2.73 28.29
CA VAL A 45 5.41 -2.76 26.90
C VAL A 45 4.87 -3.98 26.15
N GLN A 46 3.77 -3.78 25.42
CA GLN A 46 3.44 -4.59 24.26
C GLN A 46 4.55 -4.33 23.24
N GLU A 47 5.32 -5.36 22.86
CA GLU A 47 6.38 -5.24 21.84
C GLU A 47 5.73 -4.91 20.48
N ASP A 48 5.45 -3.63 20.28
CA ASP A 48 5.18 -3.06 18.98
C ASP A 48 6.37 -3.41 18.09
N ALA A 49 6.10 -4.06 16.95
CA ALA A 49 7.10 -4.39 15.96
C ALA A 49 8.02 -3.18 15.77
N SER A 50 9.31 -3.36 16.09
CA SER A 50 10.23 -2.23 16.19
C SER A 50 10.23 -1.49 14.87
N TYR A 51 10.27 -0.14 14.89
CA TYR A 51 10.36 0.67 13.68
C TYR A 51 11.40 0.15 12.68
N LEU A 52 12.50 -0.42 13.18
CA LEU A 52 13.53 -1.08 12.38
C LEU A 52 13.03 -2.33 11.62
N GLU A 53 12.16 -3.14 12.20
CA GLU A 53 11.56 -4.31 11.54
C GLU A 53 10.65 -3.90 10.40
N ILE A 54 9.87 -2.83 10.59
CA ILE A 54 9.01 -2.27 9.53
C ILE A 54 9.86 -1.72 8.39
N LEU A 55 10.91 -0.95 8.70
CA LEU A 55 11.84 -0.44 7.68
C LEU A 55 12.53 -1.57 6.91
N ASN A 56 12.97 -2.62 7.61
CA ASN A 56 13.57 -3.79 6.98
C ASN A 56 12.56 -4.49 6.05
N GLY A 57 11.32 -4.70 6.52
CA GLY A 57 10.27 -5.28 5.70
C GLY A 57 9.95 -4.46 4.44
N VAL A 58 9.89 -3.13 4.56
CA VAL A 58 9.70 -2.22 3.42
C VAL A 58 10.88 -2.28 2.45
N ARG A 59 12.10 -2.35 2.96
CA ARG A 59 13.32 -2.46 2.14
C ARG A 59 13.37 -3.78 1.37
N GLU A 60 13.25 -4.92 2.06
CA GLU A 60 13.26 -6.25 1.43
C GLU A 60 12.18 -6.35 0.34
N PHE A 61 11.01 -5.80 0.65
CA PHE A 61 9.90 -5.73 -0.28
C PHE A 61 10.21 -4.88 -1.52
N ARG A 62 10.77 -3.68 -1.34
CA ARG A 62 11.22 -2.81 -2.44
C ARG A 62 12.27 -3.51 -3.30
N ASP A 63 13.25 -4.15 -2.68
CA ASP A 63 14.35 -4.80 -3.39
C ASP A 63 13.84 -6.01 -4.20
N GLY A 64 12.93 -6.81 -3.63
CA GLY A 64 12.23 -7.87 -4.36
C GLY A 64 11.39 -7.35 -5.53
N LEU A 65 10.82 -6.16 -5.38
CA LEU A 65 10.09 -5.45 -6.43
C LEU A 65 10.97 -5.05 -7.62
N ILE A 66 12.09 -4.41 -7.32
CA ILE A 66 13.09 -4.00 -8.30
C ILE A 66 13.60 -5.23 -9.05
N ALA A 67 13.92 -6.31 -8.33
CA ALA A 67 14.34 -7.57 -8.94
C ALA A 67 13.26 -8.14 -9.86
N HIS A 68 12.01 -8.18 -9.41
CA HIS A 68 10.90 -8.71 -10.21
C HIS A 68 10.67 -7.91 -11.50
N PHE A 69 10.61 -6.58 -11.42
CA PHE A 69 10.47 -5.75 -12.61
C PHE A 69 11.69 -5.79 -13.52
N GLY A 70 12.89 -5.94 -12.96
CA GLY A 70 14.11 -6.21 -13.72
C GLY A 70 13.99 -7.52 -14.53
N ASN A 71 13.37 -8.56 -13.98
CA ASN A 71 13.10 -9.80 -14.71
C ASN A 71 12.06 -9.58 -15.82
N VAL A 72 10.99 -8.85 -15.53
CA VAL A 72 9.93 -8.54 -16.51
C VAL A 72 10.50 -7.74 -17.67
N ALA A 73 11.31 -6.71 -17.41
CA ALA A 73 11.98 -5.95 -18.46
C ALA A 73 12.85 -6.84 -19.35
N ARG A 74 13.62 -7.76 -18.75
CA ARG A 74 14.43 -8.75 -19.48
C ARG A 74 13.57 -9.67 -20.36
N GLU A 75 12.45 -10.16 -19.86
CA GLU A 75 11.57 -11.01 -20.69
C GLU A 75 10.90 -10.23 -21.81
N VAL A 76 10.48 -8.99 -21.56
CA VAL A 76 9.91 -8.12 -22.60
C VAL A 76 10.94 -7.83 -23.70
N ASP A 77 12.21 -7.64 -23.33
CA ASP A 77 13.32 -7.56 -24.29
C ASP A 77 13.49 -8.84 -25.11
N ASN A 78 13.46 -10.02 -24.46
CA ASN A 78 13.53 -11.32 -25.12
C ASN A 78 12.37 -11.53 -26.11
N LEU A 79 11.20 -10.93 -25.83
CA LEU A 79 10.05 -10.89 -26.73
C LEU A 79 10.18 -9.86 -27.87
N ASN A 80 11.37 -9.26 -28.03
CA ASN A 80 11.70 -8.24 -29.02
C ASN A 80 10.85 -6.96 -28.89
N GLN A 81 10.66 -6.48 -27.66
CA GLN A 81 9.93 -5.23 -27.36
C GLN A 81 10.75 -4.26 -26.51
N PRO A 82 11.87 -3.74 -27.03
CA PRO A 82 12.78 -2.91 -26.25
C PRO A 82 12.15 -1.63 -25.71
N GLU A 83 11.21 -1.02 -26.44
CA GLU A 83 10.49 0.17 -25.98
C GLU A 83 9.63 -0.10 -24.74
N LEU A 84 8.98 -1.27 -24.68
CA LEU A 84 8.17 -1.64 -23.52
C LEU A 84 9.05 -2.06 -22.33
N ALA A 85 10.16 -2.74 -22.59
CA ALA A 85 11.13 -3.08 -21.57
C ALA A 85 11.73 -1.81 -20.94
N GLU A 86 12.02 -0.79 -21.75
CA GLU A 86 12.53 0.49 -21.24
C GLU A 86 11.49 1.19 -20.37
N LYS A 87 10.22 1.21 -20.77
CA LYS A 87 9.13 1.72 -19.91
C LYS A 87 9.05 0.99 -18.57
N VAL A 88 9.28 -0.33 -18.55
CA VAL A 88 9.32 -1.10 -17.29
C VAL A 88 10.50 -0.66 -16.40
N ARG A 89 11.67 -0.40 -16.99
CA ARG A 89 12.84 0.12 -16.26
C ARG A 89 12.61 1.53 -15.74
N GLU A 90 12.11 2.42 -16.58
CA GLU A 90 11.75 3.79 -16.20
C GLU A 90 10.73 3.79 -15.07
N PHE A 91 9.68 2.97 -15.15
CA PHE A 91 8.70 2.82 -14.08
C PHE A 91 9.36 2.40 -12.76
N THR A 92 10.25 1.40 -12.82
CA THR A 92 10.99 0.90 -11.65
C THR A 92 11.87 2.00 -11.05
N ASN A 93 12.64 2.71 -11.89
CA ASN A 93 13.54 3.77 -11.45
C ASN A 93 12.78 4.97 -10.87
N ASN A 94 11.67 5.35 -11.51
CA ASN A 94 10.90 6.50 -11.09
C ASN A 94 10.12 6.21 -9.81
N TRP A 95 9.40 5.10 -9.74
CA TRP A 95 8.42 4.88 -8.67
C TRP A 95 8.95 4.03 -7.51
N LEU A 96 9.98 3.22 -7.74
CA LEU A 96 10.61 2.40 -6.69
C LEU A 96 11.95 2.98 -6.21
N SER A 97 12.35 4.16 -6.68
CA SER A 97 13.41 4.94 -6.04
C SER A 97 12.98 5.37 -4.62
N LEU A 98 13.95 5.48 -3.71
CA LEU A 98 13.68 6.00 -2.36
C LEU A 98 13.43 7.51 -2.40
N ILE A 99 14.23 8.24 -3.18
CA ILE A 99 14.30 9.70 -3.18
C ILE A 99 13.71 10.24 -4.49
N GLY A 100 12.71 11.10 -4.37
CA GLY A 100 12.13 11.88 -5.46
C GLY A 100 11.13 12.91 -4.91
N TRP A 101 11.18 14.14 -5.43
CA TRP A 101 10.29 15.21 -4.94
C TRP A 101 8.83 15.02 -5.38
N SER A 102 8.65 14.45 -6.58
CA SER A 102 7.36 14.21 -7.25
C SER A 102 7.24 12.78 -7.77
N THR A 103 8.25 11.94 -7.47
CA THR A 103 8.38 10.54 -7.86
C THR A 103 9.00 9.78 -6.69
N GLY A 104 9.17 8.47 -6.84
CA GLY A 104 9.76 7.62 -5.81
C GLY A 104 8.89 7.51 -4.57
N ILE A 105 9.35 6.72 -3.61
CA ILE A 105 8.61 6.45 -2.37
C ILE A 105 8.35 7.77 -1.63
N THR A 106 9.36 8.62 -1.45
CA THR A 106 9.21 9.93 -0.78
C THR A 106 8.17 10.84 -1.43
N GLY A 107 8.13 10.95 -2.76
CA GLY A 107 7.13 11.73 -3.47
C GLY A 107 5.71 11.17 -3.29
N LEU A 108 5.57 9.83 -3.31
CA LEU A 108 4.29 9.15 -3.09
C LEU A 108 3.77 9.35 -1.65
N VAL A 109 4.65 9.25 -0.65
CA VAL A 109 4.30 9.53 0.76
C VAL A 109 3.88 10.98 0.92
N LYS A 110 4.68 11.91 0.40
CA LYS A 110 4.38 13.34 0.48
C LYS A 110 3.03 13.67 -0.13
N ASP A 111 2.75 13.19 -1.34
CA ASP A 111 1.45 13.39 -1.99
C ASP A 111 0.32 12.83 -1.12
N PHE A 112 0.49 11.63 -0.56
CA PHE A 112 -0.53 11.08 0.33
C PHE A 112 -0.80 11.96 1.55
N VAL A 113 0.26 12.29 2.31
CA VAL A 113 0.15 13.02 3.58
C VAL A 113 -0.47 14.40 3.33
N MET A 114 -0.03 15.10 2.30
CA MET A 114 -0.47 16.47 2.04
C MET A 114 -1.90 16.52 1.46
N THR A 115 -2.28 15.53 0.66
CA THR A 115 -3.50 15.61 -0.16
C THR A 115 -4.63 14.73 0.35
N TYR A 116 -4.38 13.64 1.08
CA TYR A 116 -5.40 12.63 1.40
C TYR A 116 -5.47 12.22 2.87
N PHE A 117 -4.35 12.26 3.61
CA PHE A 117 -4.34 11.89 5.02
C PHE A 117 -5.27 12.79 5.84
N GLY A 118 -6.12 12.18 6.66
CA GLY A 118 -7.10 12.88 7.50
C GLY A 118 -8.27 13.53 6.75
N ARG A 119 -8.37 13.39 5.43
CA ARG A 119 -9.45 13.99 4.65
C ARG A 119 -10.62 13.02 4.49
N ALA A 120 -11.80 13.40 5.00
CA ALA A 120 -13.03 12.61 4.92
C ALA A 120 -13.31 12.09 3.50
N PHE A 121 -13.16 12.96 2.49
CA PHE A 121 -13.33 12.60 1.08
C PHE A 121 -12.55 11.34 0.65
N PHE A 122 -11.31 11.19 1.11
CA PHE A 122 -10.49 10.04 0.75
C PHE A 122 -11.03 8.77 1.44
N HIS A 123 -11.37 8.86 2.73
CA HIS A 123 -11.92 7.75 3.50
C HIS A 123 -13.27 7.26 2.96
N ASP A 124 -14.10 8.18 2.46
CA ASP A 124 -15.42 7.84 1.90
C ASP A 124 -15.31 7.15 0.53
N ARG A 125 -14.23 7.41 -0.22
CA ARG A 125 -14.10 7.00 -1.63
C ARG A 125 -13.09 5.90 -1.89
N ASN A 126 -12.22 5.59 -0.93
CA ASN A 126 -11.14 4.60 -1.10
C ASN A 126 -11.59 3.14 -0.96
N GLY A 127 -12.83 2.86 -0.54
CA GLY A 127 -13.35 1.50 -0.36
C GLY A 127 -13.16 0.60 -1.59
N PRO A 128 -13.61 1.01 -2.79
CA PRO A 128 -13.37 0.26 -4.03
C PRO A 128 -11.88 0.00 -4.31
N LEU A 129 -11.03 1.01 -4.09
CA LEU A 129 -9.59 0.88 -4.26
C LEU A 129 -9.01 -0.20 -3.32
N ILE A 130 -9.39 -0.20 -2.05
CA ILE A 130 -9.00 -1.23 -1.07
C ILE A 130 -9.47 -2.62 -1.51
N ASN A 131 -10.67 -2.73 -2.08
CA ASN A 131 -11.19 -4.00 -2.57
C ASN A 131 -10.40 -4.50 -3.79
N SER A 132 -10.04 -3.63 -4.73
CA SER A 132 -9.21 -4.01 -5.88
C SER A 132 -7.78 -4.38 -5.46
N VAL A 133 -7.24 -3.72 -4.43
CA VAL A 133 -5.96 -4.12 -3.78
C VAL A 133 -6.04 -5.54 -3.25
N ARG A 134 -7.10 -5.87 -2.48
CA ARG A 134 -7.34 -7.23 -1.96
C ARG A 134 -7.53 -8.23 -3.07
N PHE A 135 -8.31 -7.89 -4.10
CA PHE A 135 -8.53 -8.76 -5.25
C PHE A 135 -7.21 -9.04 -5.98
N CYS A 136 -6.37 -8.03 -6.19
CA CYS A 136 -5.01 -8.21 -6.69
C CYS A 136 -4.24 -9.20 -5.83
N ALA A 137 -4.17 -8.96 -4.51
CA ALA A 137 -3.45 -9.82 -3.56
C ALA A 137 -3.95 -11.28 -3.58
N THR A 138 -5.25 -11.52 -3.68
CA THR A 138 -5.81 -12.86 -3.78
C THR A 138 -5.54 -13.48 -5.16
N ALA A 139 -5.60 -12.70 -6.24
CA ALA A 139 -5.33 -13.17 -7.59
C ALA A 139 -3.88 -13.66 -7.77
N ILE A 140 -2.90 -13.11 -7.02
CA ILE A 140 -1.52 -13.62 -6.90
C ILE A 140 -1.50 -15.06 -6.43
N LEU A 141 -2.27 -15.28 -5.36
CA LEU A 141 -2.22 -16.42 -4.48
C LEU A 141 -3.13 -17.55 -4.96
N HIS A 142 -3.62 -17.45 -6.20
CA HIS A 142 -4.46 -18.47 -6.81
C HIS A 142 -3.74 -19.15 -7.98
N GLU A 143 -4.03 -20.43 -8.20
CA GLU A 143 -3.55 -21.19 -9.36
C GLU A 143 -3.96 -20.55 -10.70
N GLU A 144 -5.09 -19.83 -10.71
CA GLU A 144 -5.65 -19.13 -11.87
C GLU A 144 -5.05 -17.72 -12.06
N ARG A 145 -3.92 -17.43 -11.44
CA ARG A 145 -3.30 -16.11 -11.49
C ARG A 145 -3.09 -15.58 -12.91
N LYS A 146 -2.73 -16.42 -13.89
CA LYS A 146 -2.53 -15.98 -15.29
C LYS A 146 -3.78 -15.31 -15.89
N THR A 147 -4.97 -15.69 -15.44
CA THR A 147 -6.24 -15.13 -15.94
C THR A 147 -6.82 -14.08 -15.01
N LYS A 148 -6.75 -14.30 -13.68
CA LYS A 148 -7.32 -13.39 -12.68
C LYS A 148 -6.46 -12.14 -12.44
N PHE A 149 -5.14 -12.26 -12.46
CA PHE A 149 -4.26 -11.15 -12.09
C PHE A 149 -4.31 -9.98 -13.08
N PRO A 150 -4.28 -10.17 -14.41
CA PRO A 150 -4.45 -9.07 -15.35
C PRO A 150 -5.74 -8.26 -15.13
N LYS A 151 -6.85 -8.97 -14.86
CA LYS A 151 -8.14 -8.34 -14.55
C LYS A 151 -8.04 -7.53 -13.26
N ALA A 152 -7.50 -8.12 -12.20
CA ALA A 152 -7.35 -7.46 -10.91
C ALA A 152 -6.45 -6.21 -11.01
N LEU A 153 -5.34 -6.29 -11.76
CA LEU A 153 -4.41 -5.18 -11.94
C LEU A 153 -5.03 -4.02 -12.73
N LYS A 154 -5.84 -4.35 -13.74
CA LYS A 154 -6.61 -3.34 -14.49
C LYS A 154 -7.63 -2.64 -13.60
N GLU A 155 -8.33 -3.38 -12.75
CA GLU A 155 -9.30 -2.82 -11.80
C GLU A 155 -8.61 -1.90 -10.79
N LEU A 156 -7.51 -2.37 -10.20
CA LEU A 156 -6.69 -1.61 -9.26
C LEU A 156 -6.18 -0.30 -9.85
N THR A 157 -5.65 -0.34 -11.07
CA THR A 157 -5.18 0.89 -11.74
C THR A 157 -6.32 1.84 -12.07
N SER A 158 -7.48 1.33 -12.48
CA SER A 158 -8.64 2.16 -12.79
C SER A 158 -9.20 2.85 -11.53
N GLU A 159 -9.30 2.12 -10.42
CA GLU A 159 -9.73 2.71 -9.14
C GLU A 159 -8.71 3.71 -8.59
N GLY A 160 -7.41 3.44 -8.75
CA GLY A 160 -6.36 4.39 -8.36
C GLY A 160 -6.48 5.71 -9.12
N LEU A 161 -6.68 5.64 -10.44
CA LEU A 161 -6.90 6.83 -11.29
C LEU A 161 -8.16 7.63 -10.93
N ARG A 162 -9.16 6.98 -10.32
CA ARG A 162 -10.42 7.59 -9.88
C ARG A 162 -10.31 8.26 -8.51
N VAL A 163 -9.51 7.70 -7.61
CA VAL A 163 -9.39 8.17 -6.22
C VAL A 163 -8.40 9.33 -6.09
N PHE A 164 -7.28 9.27 -6.81
CA PHE A 164 -6.21 10.27 -6.68
C PHE A 164 -6.39 11.47 -7.62
N SER A 165 -5.95 12.64 -7.17
CA SER A 165 -6.00 13.92 -7.88
C SER A 165 -5.09 13.93 -9.11
N GLU A 166 -5.48 14.69 -10.14
CA GLU A 166 -4.83 14.62 -11.46
C GLU A 166 -3.34 14.90 -11.48
N ASP A 167 -2.92 15.86 -10.65
CA ASP A 167 -1.54 16.34 -10.58
C ASP A 167 -0.71 15.63 -9.51
N GLY A 168 -1.30 14.66 -8.79
CA GLY A 168 -0.65 13.93 -7.71
C GLY A 168 0.32 12.85 -8.21
N ALA A 169 1.44 12.67 -7.49
CA ALA A 169 2.40 11.61 -7.74
C ALA A 169 1.72 10.22 -7.75
N LEU A 170 0.69 10.04 -6.91
CA LEU A 170 -0.07 8.79 -6.84
C LEU A 170 -0.85 8.49 -8.10
N ARG A 171 -1.54 9.50 -8.65
CA ARG A 171 -2.26 9.35 -9.92
C ARG A 171 -1.31 9.04 -11.05
N GLN A 172 -0.15 9.70 -11.11
CA GLN A 172 0.84 9.43 -12.15
C GLN A 172 1.41 8.02 -12.05
N LEU A 173 1.68 7.51 -10.85
CA LEU A 173 2.06 6.10 -10.68
C LEU A 173 1.00 5.15 -11.24
N PHE A 174 -0.27 5.37 -10.92
CA PHE A 174 -1.35 4.52 -11.43
C PHE A 174 -1.54 4.66 -12.94
N LYS A 175 -1.31 5.86 -13.49
CA LYS A 175 -1.35 6.12 -14.92
C LYS A 175 -0.25 5.36 -15.65
N ASP A 176 0.99 5.43 -15.19
CA ASP A 176 2.12 4.73 -15.80
C ASP A 176 1.91 3.21 -15.72
N LEU A 177 1.48 2.72 -14.56
CA LEU A 177 1.15 1.31 -14.38
C LEU A 177 -0.01 0.86 -15.29
N HIS A 178 -1.04 1.69 -15.44
CA HIS A 178 -2.16 1.41 -16.33
C HIS A 178 -1.71 1.34 -17.79
N GLN A 179 -0.93 2.32 -18.25
CA GLN A 179 -0.40 2.36 -19.61
C GLN A 179 0.47 1.14 -19.92
N MET A 180 1.35 0.77 -18.99
CA MET A 180 2.20 -0.42 -19.14
C MET A 180 1.38 -1.71 -19.21
N THR A 181 0.39 -1.86 -18.33
CA THR A 181 -0.39 -3.11 -18.22
C THR A 181 -1.42 -3.28 -19.33
N THR A 182 -1.87 -2.17 -19.92
CA THR A 182 -2.76 -2.16 -21.09
C THR A 182 -2.03 -2.19 -22.42
N ALA A 183 -0.72 -1.88 -22.44
CA ALA A 183 0.10 -2.04 -23.62
C ALA A 183 0.09 -3.51 -24.08
N ALA A 184 -0.38 -3.74 -25.30
CA ALA A 184 -0.38 -5.06 -25.89
C ALA A 184 1.06 -5.48 -26.23
N VAL A 185 1.48 -6.67 -25.80
CA VAL A 185 2.70 -7.28 -26.30
C VAL A 185 2.37 -7.81 -27.70
N SER A 186 2.59 -6.96 -28.70
CA SER A 186 2.20 -7.11 -30.11
C SER A 186 2.47 -8.47 -30.77
N LYS A 187 3.38 -9.30 -30.25
CA LYS A 187 3.77 -10.58 -30.85
C LYS A 187 3.24 -11.83 -30.14
N THR A 188 2.93 -11.78 -28.85
CA THR A 188 2.57 -12.98 -28.07
C THR A 188 1.08 -13.12 -27.78
N LYS A 189 0.25 -12.10 -28.10
CA LYS A 189 -1.13 -11.95 -27.58
C LYS A 189 -1.22 -11.93 -26.04
N GLU A 190 -0.11 -12.09 -25.34
CA GLU A 190 -0.02 -12.04 -23.89
C GLU A 190 0.09 -10.57 -23.47
N SER A 191 -0.76 -10.11 -22.56
CA SER A 191 -0.59 -8.77 -21.98
C SER A 191 0.70 -8.69 -21.16
N LEU A 192 1.28 -7.49 -20.95
CA LEU A 192 2.37 -7.32 -19.99
C LEU A 192 1.98 -7.84 -18.59
N ALA A 193 0.70 -7.77 -18.23
CA ALA A 193 0.19 -8.37 -17.00
C ALA A 193 0.34 -9.90 -16.93
N ALA A 194 0.34 -10.59 -18.09
CA ALA A 194 0.62 -12.02 -18.18
C ALA A 194 2.12 -12.32 -18.09
N VAL A 195 2.98 -11.43 -18.60
CA VAL A 195 4.44 -11.52 -18.38
C VAL A 195 4.78 -11.27 -16.91
N LEU A 196 4.22 -10.21 -16.31
CA LEU A 196 4.29 -9.96 -14.87
C LEU A 196 3.86 -11.21 -14.09
N ALA A 197 2.77 -11.85 -14.48
CA ALA A 197 2.28 -13.08 -13.86
C ALA A 197 3.27 -14.26 -13.94
N SER A 198 4.13 -14.34 -14.96
CA SER A 198 4.99 -15.49 -15.26
C SER A 198 6.44 -15.36 -14.76
N THR A 199 6.99 -14.14 -14.61
CA THR A 199 8.44 -13.93 -14.34
C THR A 199 8.86 -13.93 -12.86
N GLY A 200 8.00 -14.41 -11.96
CA GLY A 200 8.28 -14.39 -10.53
C GLY A 200 8.86 -15.69 -9.95
N ASP A 201 9.73 -15.62 -8.93
CA ASP A 201 10.12 -16.76 -8.05
C ASP A 201 9.31 -16.84 -6.74
N ASN A 202 9.19 -18.01 -6.08
CA ASN A 202 8.25 -18.19 -4.95
C ASN A 202 8.66 -17.33 -3.75
N GLU A 203 9.97 -17.20 -3.55
CA GLU A 203 10.59 -16.54 -2.41
C GLU A 203 10.29 -15.04 -2.42
N SER A 204 10.39 -14.40 -3.59
CA SER A 204 10.03 -13.00 -3.77
C SER A 204 8.55 -12.74 -3.42
N PHE A 205 7.63 -13.68 -3.67
CA PHE A 205 6.21 -13.47 -3.33
C PHE A 205 5.84 -13.85 -1.92
N GLU A 206 6.58 -14.74 -1.30
CA GLU A 206 6.40 -15.03 0.11
C GLU A 206 6.81 -13.82 0.95
N ALA A 207 7.94 -13.18 0.63
CA ALA A 207 8.37 -11.93 1.26
C ALA A 207 7.29 -10.84 1.13
N VAL A 208 6.72 -10.71 -0.06
CA VAL A 208 5.62 -9.79 -0.38
C VAL A 208 4.35 -10.12 0.40
N ALA A 209 3.90 -11.37 0.35
CA ALA A 209 2.69 -11.79 1.03
C ALA A 209 2.84 -11.63 2.55
N LYS A 210 4.03 -11.88 3.08
CA LYS A 210 4.38 -11.65 4.48
C LYS A 210 4.31 -10.16 4.83
N ALA A 211 4.90 -9.28 4.01
CA ALA A 211 4.80 -7.84 4.19
C ALA A 211 3.33 -7.35 4.13
N LEU A 212 2.54 -7.81 3.15
CA LEU A 212 1.13 -7.44 3.01
C LEU A 212 0.27 -7.94 4.16
N ARG A 213 0.51 -9.17 4.65
CA ARG A 213 -0.20 -9.72 5.81
C ARG A 213 0.15 -8.94 7.07
N PHE A 214 1.44 -8.67 7.28
CA PHE A 214 1.91 -7.86 8.41
C PHE A 214 1.21 -6.49 8.42
N LEU A 215 1.20 -5.79 7.28
CA LEU A 215 0.51 -4.51 7.14
C LEU A 215 -1.01 -4.61 7.33
N SER A 216 -1.64 -5.66 6.81
CA SER A 216 -3.09 -5.85 6.99
C SER A 216 -3.46 -6.17 8.44
N THR A 217 -2.61 -6.87 9.19
CA THR A 217 -2.86 -7.20 10.60
C THR A 217 -2.68 -5.96 11.46
N ASP A 218 -1.60 -5.21 11.26
CA ASP A 218 -1.33 -3.95 11.99
C ASP A 218 -2.47 -2.92 11.80
N LEU A 219 -2.93 -2.73 10.56
CA LEU A 219 -4.07 -1.84 10.27
C LEU A 219 -5.36 -2.25 10.97
N LYS A 220 -5.60 -3.55 11.16
CA LYS A 220 -6.79 -4.05 11.89
C LYS A 220 -6.66 -3.79 13.38
N SER A 221 -5.50 -4.06 13.96
CA SER A 221 -5.22 -3.81 15.38
C SER A 221 -5.38 -2.33 15.72
N ARG A 222 -4.81 -1.42 14.93
CA ARG A 222 -4.93 0.02 15.15
C ARG A 222 -6.36 0.56 14.99
N LYS A 223 -7.13 0.02 14.05
CA LYS A 223 -8.56 0.37 13.93
C LYS A 223 -9.37 -0.03 15.17
N GLN A 224 -9.00 -1.12 15.84
CA GLN A 224 -9.64 -1.51 17.11
C GLN A 224 -9.26 -0.58 18.26
N VAL A 225 -8.00 -0.13 18.33
CA VAL A 225 -7.54 0.84 19.35
C VAL A 225 -8.27 2.17 19.20
N MET A 226 -8.22 2.80 18.01
CA MET A 226 -8.89 4.11 17.82
C MET A 226 -10.40 4.07 18.05
N ARG A 227 -11.04 2.92 17.82
CA ARG A 227 -12.47 2.75 18.11
C ARG A 227 -12.74 2.71 19.61
N LYS A 228 -11.88 2.03 20.38
CA LYS A 228 -11.99 2.02 21.86
C LYS A 228 -11.79 3.41 22.44
N ASP A 229 -10.78 4.14 21.98
CA ASP A 229 -10.52 5.51 22.49
C ASP A 229 -11.66 6.49 22.17
N THR A 230 -12.40 6.24 21.09
CA THR A 230 -13.61 7.03 20.77
C THR A 230 -14.78 6.63 21.66
N GLU A 231 -15.00 5.32 21.86
CA GLU A 231 -16.07 4.80 22.72
C GLU A 231 -15.84 5.15 24.21
N GLU A 232 -14.60 5.29 24.66
CA GLU A 232 -14.25 5.67 26.05
C GLU A 232 -14.40 7.18 26.30
N LYS A 233 -14.05 8.03 25.32
CA LYS A 233 -14.28 9.49 25.43
C LYS A 233 -15.76 9.88 25.47
N ASP A 234 -16.62 9.13 24.78
CA ASP A 234 -18.06 9.39 24.79
C ASP A 234 -18.74 8.97 26.13
N LEU A 235 -18.03 8.29 27.04
CA LEU A 235 -18.56 7.84 28.33
C LEU A 235 -18.19 8.75 29.52
N ASP A 236 -17.20 9.64 29.36
CA ASP A 236 -16.71 10.50 30.45
C ASP A 236 -17.35 11.91 30.49
N ASP A 237 -18.13 12.30 29.47
CA ASP A 237 -18.78 13.62 29.37
C ASP A 237 -20.13 13.72 30.11
N ASP A 238 -20.55 12.69 30.87
CA ASP A 238 -21.86 12.62 31.55
C ASP A 238 -21.80 12.97 33.06
N TRP A 239 -20.70 13.55 33.56
CA TRP A 239 -20.51 13.89 34.98
C TRP A 239 -20.10 15.35 35.18
N ASP A 240 -21.08 16.23 35.36
CA ASP A 240 -21.13 17.34 36.33
C ASP A 240 -22.09 18.45 35.86
N ASP A 241 -23.40 18.17 35.95
CA ASP A 241 -24.47 19.18 35.81
C ASP A 241 -25.19 19.42 37.15
N ASP A 242 -24.47 19.30 38.28
CA ASP A 242 -24.88 19.89 39.55
C ASP A 242 -24.44 21.37 39.58
N VAL A 243 -24.99 22.16 38.66
CA VAL A 243 -24.97 23.63 38.79
C VAL A 243 -25.97 23.99 39.89
N GLU A 244 -25.46 24.21 41.10
CA GLU A 244 -26.20 24.84 42.19
C GLU A 244 -26.90 26.10 41.66
N GLN A 245 -28.22 26.07 41.62
CA GLN A 245 -29.00 27.27 41.35
C GLN A 245 -28.72 28.29 42.46
N PRO A 246 -28.29 29.52 42.14
CA PRO A 246 -28.22 30.57 43.14
C PRO A 246 -29.64 30.83 43.65
N GLY A 247 -29.86 30.56 44.95
CA GLY A 247 -31.12 30.80 45.61
C GLY A 247 -31.45 32.29 45.62
N ASP A 248 -32.51 32.65 44.91
CA ASP A 248 -33.11 33.98 45.00
C ASP A 248 -33.74 34.20 46.38
N GLU A 249 -33.55 35.43 46.84
CA GLU A 249 -33.86 36.06 48.12
C GLU A 249 -35.31 35.89 48.60
N LEU A 250 -35.51 35.90 49.94
CA LEU A 250 -36.55 36.68 50.62
C LEU A 250 -36.10 37.06 52.04
#